data_AF-A0A1B6H4C3-F1
#
_entry.id   AF-A0A1B6H4C3-F1
#
_cell.length_a   1.000
_cell.length_b   1.000
_cell.length_c   1.000
_cell.angle_alpha   90.00
_cell.angle_beta   90.00
_cell.angle_gamma   90.00
#
_symmetry.space_group_name_H-M   'P 1'
#
loop_
_entity.id
_entity.type
_entity.pdbx_description
1 polymer ?
#
loop_
_entity_poly.entity_id
_entity_poly.type
_entity_poly.pdbx_seq_one_letter_code
_entity_poly.pdbx_strand_id
1 'polypeptide(L)'
;EVLDHRSQHSRFCWVPIVTFMTSAAVLLFSGVALDNGLDGSCCLVAQGLLILGLLVFNLSLAMWDARLRHREMYKKALDLTSVLKRCSEVCHWRETNYPHLCSPYSPCITLQWTYRDGKVVNLPWALLVAGDTVLIRPGQPAPGHCTPIGDKDCP
;
A
#
# COMPACT_ATOMS: atom_id res chain seq x y z
N GLU A 1 8.40 -3.87 -12.07
CA GLU A 1 8.02 -3.17 -10.83
C GLU A 1 8.91 -3.48 -9.63
N VAL A 2 9.37 -4.73 -9.40
CA VAL A 2 10.18 -5.06 -8.20
C VAL A 2 11.62 -4.49 -8.24
N LEU A 3 12.17 -4.21 -9.42
CA LEU A 3 13.56 -3.74 -9.61
C LEU A 3 13.66 -2.28 -10.10
N ASP A 4 12.56 -1.52 -10.09
CA ASP A 4 12.63 -0.13 -10.56
C ASP A 4 13.21 0.78 -9.46
N HIS A 5 14.31 1.47 -9.80
CA HIS A 5 15.06 2.38 -8.94
C HIS A 5 14.23 3.53 -8.35
N ARG A 6 13.06 3.81 -8.93
CA ARG A 6 12.20 4.94 -8.55
C ARG A 6 11.03 4.54 -7.63
N SER A 7 10.85 3.25 -7.35
CA SER A 7 9.74 2.76 -6.52
C SER A 7 10.05 2.95 -5.04
N GLN A 8 9.33 3.87 -4.38
CA GLN A 8 9.40 4.13 -2.93
C GLN A 8 9.06 2.90 -2.06
N HIS A 9 8.46 1.85 -2.65
CA HIS A 9 8.16 0.59 -1.99
C HIS A 9 9.26 -0.46 -2.12
N SER A 10 10.27 -0.20 -2.95
CA SER A 10 11.43 -1.05 -3.04
C SER A 10 12.37 -0.74 -1.88
N ARG A 11 12.30 -1.52 -0.79
CA ARG A 11 13.33 -1.56 0.27
C ARG A 11 14.67 -2.12 -0.24
N PHE A 12 14.90 -2.05 -1.54
CA PHE A 12 16.12 -2.47 -2.17
C PHE A 12 17.16 -1.40 -1.94
N CYS A 13 17.98 -1.62 -0.92
CA CYS A 13 19.10 -0.73 -0.63
C CYS A 13 20.14 -0.90 -1.74
N TRP A 14 20.01 -0.09 -2.80
CA TRP A 14 20.92 -0.08 -3.94
C TRP A 14 22.37 0.16 -3.53
N VAL A 15 22.58 0.96 -2.49
CA VAL A 15 23.92 1.28 -1.95
C VAL A 15 24.67 0.00 -1.53
N PRO A 16 24.16 -0.83 -0.59
CA PRO A 16 24.76 -2.13 -0.26
C PRO A 16 25.07 -3.03 -1.46
N ILE A 17 24.15 -3.10 -2.43
CA ILE A 17 24.30 -3.99 -3.59
C ILE A 17 25.42 -3.49 -4.50
N VAL A 18 25.45 -2.20 -4.77
CA VAL A 18 26.54 -1.58 -5.52
C VAL A 18 27.86 -1.79 -4.78
N THR A 19 27.89 -1.61 -3.45
CA THR A 19 29.12 -1.81 -2.67
C THR A 19 29.62 -3.25 -2.73
N PHE A 20 28.76 -4.26 -2.58
CA PHE A 20 29.13 -5.68 -2.70
C PHE A 20 29.54 -6.06 -4.12
N MET A 21 28.89 -5.51 -5.15
CA MET A 21 29.28 -5.72 -6.54
C MET A 21 30.65 -5.13 -6.84
N THR A 22 30.92 -3.91 -6.38
CA THR A 22 32.22 -3.26 -6.58
C THR A 22 33.34 -4.00 -5.84
N SER A 23 33.11 -4.45 -4.60
CA SER A 23 34.14 -5.16 -3.83
C SER A 23 34.43 -6.55 -4.40
N ALA A 24 33.40 -7.30 -4.83
CA ALA A 24 33.59 -8.58 -5.50
C ALA A 24 34.35 -8.41 -6.84
N ALA A 25 34.02 -7.41 -7.65
CA ALA A 25 34.68 -7.16 -8.92
C ALA A 25 36.16 -6.79 -8.75
N VAL A 26 36.48 -5.93 -7.76
CA VAL A 26 37.87 -5.53 -7.48
C VAL A 26 38.70 -6.72 -7.00
N LEU A 27 38.16 -7.59 -6.13
CA LEU A 27 38.86 -8.76 -5.61
C LEU A 27 39.08 -9.86 -6.66
N LEU A 28 38.11 -10.07 -7.56
CA LEU A 28 38.24 -11.01 -8.66
C LEU A 28 39.22 -10.50 -9.72
N PHE A 29 39.16 -9.21 -10.06
CA PHE A 29 40.07 -8.59 -11.02
C PHE A 29 41.50 -8.57 -10.49
N SER A 30 41.71 -8.24 -9.21
CA SER A 30 43.04 -8.28 -8.60
C SER A 30 43.58 -9.71 -8.49
N GLY A 31 42.73 -10.70 -8.17
CA GLY A 31 43.12 -12.10 -8.13
C GLY A 31 43.61 -12.64 -9.49
N VAL A 32 42.98 -12.23 -10.60
CA VAL A 32 43.37 -12.64 -11.96
C VAL A 32 44.54 -11.81 -12.51
N ALA A 33 44.57 -10.51 -12.27
CA ALA A 33 45.64 -9.63 -12.76
C ALA A 33 46.98 -9.84 -12.03
N LEU A 34 46.93 -10.29 -10.77
CA LEU A 34 48.10 -10.58 -9.94
C LEU A 34 48.48 -12.07 -9.95
N ASP A 35 48.02 -12.83 -10.95
CA ASP A 35 48.30 -14.27 -11.17
C ASP A 35 49.76 -14.50 -11.62
N ASN A 36 50.71 -13.92 -10.87
CA ASN A 36 52.14 -14.03 -11.05
C ASN A 36 52.75 -15.13 -10.15
N GLY A 37 51.94 -16.09 -9.69
CA GLY A 37 52.40 -17.21 -8.86
C GLY A 37 52.63 -16.88 -7.38
N LEU A 38 52.06 -15.79 -6.86
CA LEU A 38 51.98 -15.57 -5.41
C LEU A 38 50.88 -16.46 -4.81
N ASP A 39 51.21 -17.20 -3.74
CA ASP A 39 50.28 -18.07 -2.99
C ASP A 39 48.98 -17.37 -2.53
N GLY A 40 48.96 -16.04 -2.51
CA GLY A 40 47.82 -15.22 -2.12
C GLY A 40 46.69 -15.07 -3.15
N SER A 41 46.90 -15.38 -4.43
CA SER A 41 45.88 -15.16 -5.48
C SER A 41 44.64 -16.04 -5.31
N CYS A 42 44.81 -17.30 -4.87
CA CYS A 42 43.69 -18.21 -4.58
C CYS A 42 42.80 -17.69 -3.44
N CYS A 43 43.41 -17.10 -2.39
CA CYS A 43 42.69 -16.52 -1.26
C CYS A 43 41.84 -15.30 -1.68
N LEU A 44 42.37 -14.44 -2.56
CA LEU A 44 41.65 -13.26 -3.06
C LEU A 44 40.43 -13.66 -3.90
N VAL A 45 40.59 -14.65 -4.79
CA VAL A 45 39.49 -15.19 -5.60
C VAL A 45 38.44 -15.85 -4.71
N ALA A 46 38.85 -16.63 -3.71
CA ALA A 46 37.93 -17.26 -2.75
C ALA A 46 37.11 -16.22 -1.96
N GLN A 47 37.74 -15.12 -1.53
CA GLN A 47 37.04 -14.01 -0.86
C GLN A 47 36.03 -13.31 -1.79
N GLY A 48 36.41 -13.07 -3.05
CA GLY A 48 35.51 -12.50 -4.05
C GLY A 48 34.28 -13.39 -4.31
N LEU A 49 34.48 -14.70 -4.43
CA LEU A 49 33.40 -15.68 -4.58
C LEU A 49 32.48 -15.72 -3.35
N LEU A 50 33.03 -15.62 -2.14
CA LEU A 50 32.25 -15.59 -0.91
C LEU A 50 31.33 -14.36 -0.85
N ILE A 51 31.86 -13.18 -1.19
CA ILE A 51 31.06 -11.93 -1.23
C ILE A 51 29.97 -12.02 -2.30
N LEU A 52 30.28 -12.59 -3.47
CA LEU A 52 29.30 -12.81 -4.53
C LEU A 52 28.19 -13.77 -4.07
N GLY A 53 28.53 -14.83 -3.35
CA GLY A 53 27.56 -15.74 -2.73
C GLY A 53 26.65 -15.03 -1.73
N LEU A 54 27.21 -14.20 -0.84
CA LEU A 54 26.44 -13.38 0.10
C LEU A 54 25.50 -12.39 -0.60
N LEU A 55 25.94 -11.80 -1.72
CA LEU A 55 25.10 -10.92 -2.51
C LEU A 55 23.88 -11.66 -3.07
N VAL A 56 24.10 -12.82 -3.70
CA VAL A 56 23.01 -13.64 -4.24
C VAL A 56 22.03 -14.05 -3.14
N PHE A 57 22.55 -14.44 -1.97
CA PHE A 57 21.72 -14.78 -0.82
C PHE A 57 20.86 -13.60 -0.36
N ASN A 58 21.44 -12.41 -0.18
CA ASN A 58 20.70 -11.20 0.19
C ASN A 58 19.63 -10.83 -0.86
N LEU A 59 19.96 -10.93 -2.15
CA LEU A 59 18.99 -10.69 -3.23
C LEU A 59 17.83 -11.69 -3.17
N SER A 60 18.11 -12.96 -2.90
CA SER A 60 17.08 -14.00 -2.79
C SER A 60 16.12 -13.75 -1.62
N LEU A 61 16.65 -13.32 -0.46
CA LEU A 61 15.85 -12.94 0.70
C LEU A 61 15.00 -11.70 0.40
N ALA A 62 15.59 -10.67 -0.20
CA ALA A 62 14.86 -9.45 -0.58
C ALA A 62 13.72 -9.74 -1.56
N MET A 63 13.96 -10.59 -2.57
CA MET A 63 12.93 -11.04 -3.50
C MET A 63 11.86 -11.88 -2.81
N TRP A 64 12.25 -12.76 -1.90
CA TRP A 64 11.31 -13.59 -1.13
C TRP A 64 10.38 -12.74 -0.28
N ASP A 65 10.93 -11.81 0.49
CA ASP A 65 10.21 -10.86 1.33
C ASP A 65 9.26 -9.98 0.50
N ALA A 66 9.71 -9.47 -0.65
CA ALA A 66 8.85 -8.74 -1.58
C ALA A 66 7.66 -9.59 -2.08
N ARG A 67 7.89 -10.85 -2.43
CA ARG A 67 6.82 -11.77 -2.85
C ARG A 67 5.86 -12.07 -1.71
N LEU A 68 6.36 -12.22 -0.49
CA LEU A 68 5.53 -12.51 0.68
C LEU A 68 4.60 -11.34 0.99
N ARG A 69 5.12 -10.10 1.00
CA ARG A 69 4.31 -8.90 1.25
C ARG A 69 3.11 -8.78 0.32
N HIS A 70 3.31 -8.95 -0.99
CA HIS A 70 2.21 -8.86 -1.96
C HIS A 70 1.17 -9.95 -1.75
N ARG A 71 1.60 -11.18 -1.48
CA ARG A 71 0.68 -12.30 -1.22
C ARG A 71 -0.07 -12.13 0.10
N GLU A 72 0.58 -11.64 1.15
CA GLU A 72 -0.02 -11.44 2.46
C GLU A 72 -1.04 -10.30 2.47
N MET A 73 -0.71 -9.15 1.85
CA MET A 73 -1.64 -8.02 1.76
C MET A 73 -2.92 -8.42 1.04
N TYR A 74 -2.81 -9.12 -0.09
CA TYR A 74 -3.97 -9.61 -0.84
C TYR A 74 -4.81 -10.60 -0.03
N LYS A 75 -4.17 -11.57 0.63
CA LYS A 75 -4.87 -12.53 1.49
C LYS A 75 -5.60 -11.85 2.65
N LYS A 76 -4.97 -10.88 3.32
CA LYS A 76 -5.60 -10.10 4.40
C LYS A 76 -6.78 -9.27 3.89
N ALA A 77 -6.67 -8.68 2.71
CA ALA A 77 -7.77 -7.93 2.11
C ALA A 77 -8.97 -8.84 1.79
N LEU A 78 -8.72 -10.03 1.24
CA LEU A 78 -9.76 -11.04 0.99
C LEU A 78 -10.41 -11.51 2.30
N ASP A 79 -9.61 -11.79 3.33
CA ASP A 79 -10.10 -12.22 4.64
C ASP A 79 -11.01 -11.14 5.26
N LEU A 80 -10.55 -9.88 5.28
CA LEU A 80 -11.35 -8.75 5.73
C LEU A 80 -12.66 -8.60 4.95
N THR A 81 -12.62 -8.77 3.63
CA THR A 81 -13.83 -8.71 2.78
C THR A 81 -14.81 -9.82 3.14
N SER A 82 -14.31 -11.02 3.42
CA SER A 82 -15.15 -12.16 3.85
C SER A 82 -15.80 -11.91 5.22
N VAL A 83 -15.05 -11.31 6.16
CA VAL A 83 -15.57 -10.91 7.48
C VAL A 83 -16.63 -9.82 7.32
N LEU A 84 -16.36 -8.79 6.52
CA LEU A 84 -17.32 -7.72 6.23
C LEU A 84 -18.61 -8.27 5.62
N LYS A 85 -18.52 -9.23 4.70
CA LYS A 85 -19.70 -9.88 4.12
C LYS A 85 -20.50 -10.62 5.18
N ARG A 86 -19.85 -11.41 6.03
CA ARG A 86 -20.52 -12.11 7.14
C ARG A 86 -21.17 -11.13 8.13
N CYS A 87 -20.49 -10.04 8.45
CA CYS A 87 -21.04 -8.99 9.30
C CYS A 87 -22.24 -8.30 8.64
N SER A 88 -22.23 -8.07 7.33
CA SER A 88 -23.34 -7.45 6.61
C SER A 88 -24.64 -8.28 6.66
N GLU A 89 -24.53 -9.60 6.74
CA GLU A 89 -25.69 -10.50 6.85
C GLU A 89 -26.32 -10.48 8.25
N VAL A 90 -25.55 -10.13 9.28
CA VAL A 90 -25.99 -10.15 10.69
C VAL A 90 -26.33 -8.75 11.19
N CYS A 91 -25.59 -7.74 10.74
CA CYS A 91 -25.70 -6.36 11.21
C CYS A 91 -26.69 -5.57 10.36
N HIS A 92 -27.91 -5.41 10.86
CA HIS A 92 -28.85 -4.44 10.33
C HIS A 92 -28.59 -3.06 10.94
N TRP A 93 -28.09 -2.12 10.13
CA TRP A 93 -27.93 -0.73 10.55
C TRP A 93 -29.30 -0.08 10.72
N ARG A 94 -29.51 0.52 11.90
CA ARG A 94 -30.71 1.30 12.21
C ARG A 94 -30.34 2.75 12.38
N GLU A 95 -31.33 3.63 12.32
CA GLU A 95 -31.15 5.08 12.49
C GLU A 95 -30.43 5.47 13.78
N THR A 96 -30.68 4.72 14.86
CA THR A 96 -30.07 4.93 16.17
C THR A 96 -28.56 4.69 16.19
N ASN A 97 -28.02 4.01 15.18
CA ASN A 97 -26.58 3.75 15.07
C ASN A 97 -25.84 4.95 14.46
N TYR A 98 -26.55 5.87 13.80
CA TYR A 98 -25.96 7.09 13.26
C TYR A 98 -25.89 8.18 14.34
N PRO A 99 -24.90 9.08 14.27
CA PRO A 99 -24.89 10.29 15.08
C PRO A 99 -26.19 11.09 14.92
N HIS A 100 -26.58 11.80 15.98
CA HIS A 100 -27.75 12.66 15.94
C HIS A 100 -27.60 13.77 14.88
N LEU A 101 -28.72 14.18 14.27
CA LEU A 101 -28.72 15.28 13.29
C LEU A 101 -28.33 16.63 13.91
N CYS A 102 -28.60 16.79 15.22
CA CYS A 102 -28.26 17.98 15.99
C CYS A 102 -26.83 17.93 16.56
N SER A 103 -26.04 16.90 16.24
CA SER A 103 -24.65 16.84 16.68
C SER A 103 -23.86 18.03 16.10
N PRO A 104 -23.05 18.71 16.92
CA PRO A 104 -22.27 19.85 16.47
C PRO A 104 -21.25 19.41 15.40
N TYR A 105 -20.87 20.35 14.55
CA TYR A 105 -19.79 20.12 13.60
C TYR A 105 -18.48 19.86 14.33
N SER A 106 -17.80 18.78 13.94
CA SER A 106 -16.48 18.44 14.43
C SER A 106 -15.47 18.56 13.29
N PRO A 107 -14.29 19.18 13.50
CA PRO A 107 -13.24 19.21 12.49
C PRO A 107 -12.68 17.81 12.21
N CYS A 108 -12.88 16.85 13.12
CA CYS A 108 -12.34 15.50 13.01
C CYS A 108 -13.21 14.56 12.18
N ILE A 109 -14.52 14.83 12.08
CA ILE A 109 -15.47 13.98 11.35
C ILE A 109 -16.48 14.88 10.62
N THR A 110 -16.40 14.89 9.28
CA THR A 110 -17.37 15.56 8.43
C THR A 110 -18.60 14.67 8.24
N LEU A 111 -19.74 15.16 8.71
CA LEU A 111 -21.03 14.47 8.60
C LEU A 111 -21.89 15.14 7.52
N GLN A 112 -22.58 14.32 6.73
CA GLN A 112 -23.51 14.73 5.70
C GLN A 112 -24.90 14.21 6.02
N TRP A 113 -25.92 15.04 5.80
CA TRP A 113 -27.29 14.57 5.86
C TRP A 113 -27.59 13.74 4.62
N THR A 114 -27.95 12.49 4.84
CA THR A 114 -28.23 11.52 3.79
C THR A 114 -29.61 10.93 3.99
N TYR A 115 -30.34 10.74 2.89
CA TYR A 115 -31.61 10.06 2.90
C TYR A 115 -31.38 8.55 2.73
N ARG A 116 -31.67 7.77 3.77
CA ARG A 116 -31.60 6.30 3.76
C ARG A 116 -32.83 5.74 4.47
N ASP A 117 -33.38 4.65 3.94
CA ASP A 117 -34.53 3.93 4.52
C ASP A 117 -35.74 4.82 4.84
N GLY A 118 -35.97 5.86 4.02
CA GLY A 118 -37.08 6.77 4.19
C GLY A 118 -36.87 7.90 5.20
N LYS A 119 -35.70 7.97 5.85
CA LYS A 119 -35.38 8.98 6.88
C LYS A 119 -34.07 9.70 6.60
N VAL A 120 -33.94 10.91 7.13
CA VAL A 120 -32.71 11.68 7.07
C VAL A 120 -31.82 11.25 8.23
N VAL A 121 -30.62 10.77 7.93
CA VAL A 121 -29.61 10.36 8.90
C VAL A 121 -28.32 11.15 8.71
N ASN A 122 -27.54 11.29 9.77
CA ASN A 122 -26.26 11.99 9.73
C ASN A 122 -25.14 10.98 9.45
N LEU A 123 -24.64 10.93 8.22
CA LEU A 123 -23.67 9.94 7.77
C LEU A 123 -22.28 10.56 7.59
N PRO A 124 -21.20 9.97 8.16
CA PRO A 124 -19.83 10.38 7.85
C PRO A 124 -19.52 10.29 6.35
N TRP A 125 -18.77 11.26 5.83
CA TRP A 125 -18.38 11.27 4.41
C TRP A 125 -17.68 9.97 3.97
N ALA A 126 -16.90 9.34 4.86
CA ALA A 126 -16.22 8.08 4.59
C ALA A 126 -17.15 6.89 4.32
N LEU A 127 -18.44 7.00 4.66
CA LEU A 127 -19.46 5.96 4.46
C LEU A 127 -20.47 6.30 3.35
N LEU A 128 -20.30 7.45 2.69
CA LEU A 128 -21.08 7.80 1.50
C LEU A 128 -20.69 6.90 0.34
N VAL A 129 -21.69 6.39 -0.36
CA VAL A 129 -21.51 5.52 -1.53
C VAL A 129 -22.24 6.15 -2.72
N ALA A 130 -21.77 5.85 -3.93
CA ALA A 130 -22.46 6.23 -5.15
C ALA A 130 -23.91 5.71 -5.15
N GLY A 131 -24.86 6.61 -5.41
CA GLY A 131 -26.30 6.32 -5.34
C GLY A 131 -26.99 6.84 -4.07
N ASP A 132 -26.24 7.24 -3.03
CA ASP A 132 -26.84 7.90 -1.87
C ASP A 132 -27.40 9.27 -2.24
N THR A 133 -28.59 9.57 -1.73
CA THR A 133 -29.19 10.91 -1.84
C THR A 133 -28.75 11.76 -0.66
N VAL A 134 -28.05 12.86 -0.93
CA VAL A 134 -27.53 13.78 0.09
C VAL A 134 -28.29 15.10 0.09
N LEU A 135 -28.56 15.64 1.28
CA LEU A 135 -29.11 16.98 1.43
C LEU A 135 -27.97 17.96 1.73
N ILE A 136 -27.72 18.89 0.83
CA ILE A 136 -26.67 19.91 0.97
C ILE A 136 -27.28 21.17 1.57
N ARG A 137 -26.78 21.62 2.72
CA ARG A 137 -27.18 22.89 3.33
C ARG A 137 -26.41 24.06 2.72
N PRO A 138 -26.99 25.28 2.71
CA PRO A 138 -26.28 26.46 2.26
C PRO A 138 -24.92 26.62 2.98
N GLY A 139 -23.85 26.82 2.21
CA GLY A 139 -22.49 26.98 2.72
C GLY A 139 -21.73 25.66 3.01
N GLN A 140 -22.34 24.49 2.82
CA GLN A 140 -21.61 23.22 2.88
C GLN A 140 -21.02 22.87 1.49
N PRO A 141 -19.76 22.39 1.43
CA PRO A 141 -19.22 21.85 0.20
C PRO A 141 -19.91 20.53 -0.16
N ALA A 142 -20.04 20.26 -1.46
CA ALA A 142 -20.50 18.94 -1.93
C ALA A 142 -19.45 17.87 -1.59
N PRO A 143 -19.86 16.68 -1.10
CA PRO A 143 -18.96 15.59 -0.73
C PRO A 143 -18.17 15.01 -1.90
N GLY A 144 -18.63 15.24 -3.13
CA GLY A 144 -17.99 14.76 -4.34
C GLY A 144 -18.78 15.19 -5.57
N HIS A 145 -18.71 14.37 -6.63
CA HIS A 145 -19.48 14.58 -7.84
C HIS A 145 -20.96 14.24 -7.56
N CYS A 146 -21.78 15.26 -7.36
CA CYS A 146 -23.21 15.12 -7.07
C CYS A 146 -24.03 15.61 -8.26
N THR A 147 -25.09 14.89 -8.59
CA THR A 147 -26.07 15.31 -9.61
C THR A 147 -27.31 15.84 -8.89
N PRO A 148 -27.87 17.00 -9.27
CA PRO A 148 -29.10 17.50 -8.67
C PRO A 148 -30.27 16.55 -8.96
N ILE A 149 -31.01 16.18 -7.92
CA ILE A 149 -32.18 15.32 -8.05
C ILE A 149 -33.33 16.14 -8.63
N GLY A 150 -33.81 15.73 -9.81
CA GLY A 150 -34.95 16.36 -10.49
C GLY A 150 -34.57 17.20 -11.71
N ASP A 151 -33.28 17.38 -12.00
CA ASP A 151 -32.83 17.99 -13.24
C ASP A 151 -32.60 16.90 -14.28
N LYS A 152 -33.41 16.89 -15.35
CA LYS A 152 -33.33 15.87 -16.42
C LYS A 152 -32.23 16.16 -17.44
N ASP A 153 -31.61 17.34 -17.35
CA ASP A 153 -30.69 17.86 -18.37
C ASP A 153 -29.24 18.03 -17.86
N CYS A 154 -28.89 17.44 -16.70
CA CYS A 154 -27.51 17.39 -16.24
C CYS A 154 -26.75 16.21 -16.92
N PRO A 155 -25.54 16.45 -17.47
CA PRO A 155 -24.76 15.44 -18.21
C PRO A 155 -24.22 14.29 -17.35
#